data_AF-A0A523GFL9-F1
#
_entry.id   AF-A0A523GFL9-F1
#
_cell.length_a   1.000
_cell.length_b   1.000
_cell.length_c   1.000
_cell.angle_alpha   90.00
_cell.angle_beta   90.00
_cell.angle_gamma   90.00
#
_symmetry.space_group_name_H-M   'P 1'
#
loop_
_entity.id
_entity.type
_entity.pdbx_description
1 polymer ?
#
loop_
_entity_poly.entity_id
_entity_poly.type
_entity_poly.pdbx_seq_one_letter_code
_entity_poly.pdbx_strand_id
1 'polypeptide(L)'
;MLPNDDRSDSTKIMKRQKWIDHIFNLGLDPGWATNVISRLQDTSIRLQHYCKSLSNQELIYKPNGAWSIKEHLGHLIDLEPLHQKRLKEFVDKKECLTMADMSNTATEKADHNSESLDNLLSDFNGSRNDLITEYHNLSEESLLHDSIHPRLKVRMKPVDLLFFVAEHDDHHLAGIQEIIRELKK
;
A
#
# COMPACT_ATOMS: atom_id res chain seq x y z
N MET A 1 -40.31 28.39 29.90
CA MET A 1 -39.54 28.82 28.72
C MET A 1 -38.10 28.37 28.97
N LEU A 2 -37.71 27.21 28.46
CA LEU A 2 -36.33 26.70 28.53
C LEU A 2 -35.65 27.07 27.19
N PRO A 3 -34.35 27.41 27.19
CA PRO A 3 -33.65 27.75 25.96
C PRO A 3 -33.41 26.48 25.15
N ASN A 4 -33.66 26.58 23.84
CA ASN A 4 -33.32 25.56 22.85
C ASN A 4 -31.81 25.33 22.86
N ASP A 5 -31.39 24.13 23.23
CA ASP A 5 -30.03 23.63 23.02
C ASP A 5 -29.92 23.20 21.55
N ASP A 6 -29.68 24.18 20.68
CA ASP A 6 -29.37 23.96 19.27
C ASP A 6 -27.93 23.43 19.15
N ARG A 7 -27.74 22.16 19.48
CA ARG A 7 -26.51 21.44 19.16
C ARG A 7 -26.55 21.08 17.69
N SER A 8 -26.04 21.97 16.86
CA SER A 8 -25.63 21.63 15.50
C SER A 8 -24.61 20.48 15.59
N ASP A 9 -25.04 19.27 15.27
CA ASP A 9 -24.18 18.11 15.07
C ASP A 9 -23.35 18.32 13.80
N SER A 10 -22.30 19.12 13.90
CA SER A 10 -21.26 19.17 12.89
C SER A 10 -20.23 18.09 13.25
N THR A 11 -20.51 16.84 12.92
CA THR A 11 -19.47 15.82 12.82
C THR A 11 -18.44 16.34 11.80
N LYS A 12 -17.34 16.92 12.30
CA LYS A 12 -16.20 17.30 11.47
C LYS A 12 -15.64 16.01 10.87
N ILE A 13 -16.03 15.70 9.64
CA ILE A 13 -15.39 14.64 8.87
C ILE A 13 -13.95 15.10 8.61
N MET A 14 -13.01 14.52 9.35
CA MET A 14 -11.59 14.75 9.13
C MET A 14 -11.23 14.26 7.74
N LYS A 15 -10.73 15.17 6.90
CA LYS A 15 -10.26 14.80 5.55
C LYS A 15 -9.03 13.91 5.69
N ARG A 16 -9.00 12.85 4.89
CA ARG A 16 -7.87 11.94 4.78
C ARG A 16 -6.63 12.68 4.25
N GLN A 17 -5.48 12.51 4.90
CA GLN A 17 -4.23 13.11 4.47
C GLN A 17 -3.75 12.47 3.15
N LYS A 18 -3.13 13.26 2.28
CA LYS A 18 -2.48 12.73 1.07
C LYS A 18 -1.25 11.91 1.45
N TRP A 19 -1.02 10.81 0.73
CA TRP A 19 0.15 9.94 0.93
C TRP A 19 1.49 10.70 0.87
N ILE A 20 1.64 11.60 -0.11
CA ILE A 20 2.87 12.36 -0.33
C ILE A 20 3.21 13.32 0.81
N ASP A 21 2.20 13.76 1.57
CA ASP A 21 2.34 14.70 2.67
C ASP A 21 2.57 13.97 4.01
N HIS A 22 2.44 12.63 4.03
CA HIS A 22 2.56 11.84 5.24
C HIS A 22 4.03 11.67 5.66
N ILE A 23 4.28 11.82 6.97
CA ILE A 23 5.59 11.65 7.58
C ILE A 23 5.62 10.27 8.25
N PHE A 24 6.57 9.44 7.84
CA PHE A 24 6.70 8.06 8.30
C PHE A 24 7.60 7.98 9.52
N ASN A 25 7.16 7.28 10.56
CA ASN A 25 7.96 6.98 11.75
C ASN A 25 8.87 5.78 11.47
N LEU A 26 10.00 6.05 10.80
CA LEU A 26 11.03 5.06 10.46
C LEU A 26 12.09 4.93 11.56
N GLY A 27 13.06 4.03 11.39
CA GLY A 27 14.10 3.71 12.36
C GLY A 27 13.71 2.51 13.24
N LEU A 28 12.96 1.56 12.67
CA LEU A 28 12.54 0.36 13.37
C LEU A 28 13.76 -0.51 13.72
N ASP A 29 13.70 -1.14 14.89
CA ASP A 29 14.64 -2.20 15.23
C ASP A 29 14.42 -3.38 14.26
N PRO A 30 15.48 -3.99 13.67
CA PRO A 30 15.34 -5.12 12.75
C PRO A 30 14.54 -6.29 13.32
N GLY A 31 14.52 -6.47 14.65
CA GLY A 31 13.72 -7.48 15.34
C GLY A 31 12.21 -7.29 15.22
N TRP A 32 11.74 -6.09 14.83
CA TRP A 32 10.32 -5.83 14.54
C TRP A 32 9.85 -6.34 13.18
N ALA A 33 10.74 -6.87 12.34
CA ALA A 33 10.39 -7.34 11.00
C ALA A 33 9.24 -8.34 11.00
N THR A 34 9.16 -9.25 11.97
CA THR A 34 8.07 -10.25 12.07
C THR A 34 6.69 -9.59 12.19
N ASN A 35 6.57 -8.52 12.98
CA ASN A 35 5.32 -7.78 13.16
C ASN A 35 4.92 -7.06 11.86
N VAL A 36 5.90 -6.50 11.15
CA VAL A 36 5.66 -5.81 9.88
C VAL A 36 5.28 -6.81 8.77
N ILE A 37 5.98 -7.94 8.69
CA ILE A 37 5.72 -9.00 7.71
C ILE A 37 4.31 -9.58 7.89
N SER A 38 3.84 -9.78 9.13
CA SER A 38 2.45 -10.18 9.39
C SER A 38 1.45 -9.22 8.74
N ARG A 39 1.64 -7.90 8.87
CA ARG A 39 0.76 -6.90 8.23
C ARG A 39 0.81 -6.99 6.70
N LEU A 40 2.00 -7.19 6.13
CA LEU A 40 2.17 -7.35 4.69
C LEU A 40 1.45 -8.62 4.17
N GLN A 41 1.49 -9.72 4.92
CA GLN A 41 0.75 -10.95 4.59
C GLN A 41 -0.77 -10.73 4.67
N ASP A 42 -1.23 -10.05 5.72
CA ASP A 42 -2.67 -9.81 5.97
C ASP A 42 -3.32 -8.89 4.93
N THR A 43 -2.53 -8.18 4.12
CA THR A 43 -3.04 -7.33 3.04
C THR A 43 -3.85 -8.14 2.03
N SER A 44 -3.40 -9.33 1.64
CA SER A 44 -4.14 -10.17 0.68
C SER A 44 -5.48 -10.64 1.26
N ILE A 45 -5.51 -10.97 2.55
CA ILE A 45 -6.73 -11.35 3.28
C ILE A 45 -7.72 -10.20 3.30
N ARG A 46 -7.26 -8.97 3.58
CA ARG A 46 -8.11 -7.78 3.62
C ARG A 46 -8.65 -7.41 2.24
N LEU A 47 -7.82 -7.48 1.20
CA LEU A 47 -8.26 -7.30 -0.19
C LEU A 47 -9.35 -8.30 -0.56
N GLN A 48 -9.13 -9.58 -0.29
CA GLN A 48 -10.13 -10.62 -0.56
C GLN A 48 -11.43 -10.36 0.21
N HIS A 49 -11.33 -10.02 1.50
CA HIS A 49 -12.48 -9.73 2.34
C HIS A 49 -13.30 -8.54 1.82
N TYR A 50 -12.64 -7.47 1.36
CA TYR A 50 -13.33 -6.28 0.85
C TYR A 50 -13.96 -6.50 -0.54
N CYS A 51 -13.32 -7.32 -1.40
CA CYS A 51 -13.68 -7.38 -2.81
C CYS A 51 -14.60 -8.55 -3.18
N LYS A 52 -14.53 -9.69 -2.48
CA LYS A 52 -15.13 -10.96 -2.95
C LYS A 52 -16.66 -10.95 -3.08
N SER A 53 -17.36 -10.09 -2.32
CA SER A 53 -18.82 -9.97 -2.39
C SER A 53 -19.31 -8.93 -3.39
N LEU A 54 -18.41 -8.18 -4.02
CA LEU A 54 -18.76 -7.12 -4.97
C LEU A 54 -18.94 -7.69 -6.37
N SER A 55 -19.90 -7.15 -7.10
CA SER A 55 -20.07 -7.40 -8.53
C SER A 55 -18.94 -6.77 -9.35
N ASN A 56 -18.75 -7.25 -10.58
CA ASN A 56 -17.75 -6.65 -11.46
C ASN A 56 -18.00 -5.16 -11.73
N GLN A 57 -19.27 -4.73 -11.79
CA GLN A 57 -19.63 -3.32 -11.99
C GLN A 57 -19.19 -2.45 -10.81
N GLU A 58 -19.34 -2.95 -9.59
CA GLU A 58 -18.86 -2.27 -8.37
C GLU A 58 -17.33 -2.24 -8.31
N LEU A 59 -16.66 -3.32 -8.71
CA LEU A 59 -15.18 -3.41 -8.71
C LEU A 59 -14.51 -2.45 -9.69
N ILE A 60 -15.16 -2.15 -10.83
CA ILE A 60 -14.66 -1.21 -11.85
C ILE A 60 -15.22 0.21 -11.71
N TYR A 61 -16.08 0.45 -10.72
CA TYR A 61 -16.67 1.77 -10.48
C TYR A 61 -15.57 2.79 -10.13
N LYS A 62 -15.58 3.93 -10.83
CA LYS A 62 -14.62 5.03 -10.66
C LYS A 62 -15.30 6.26 -10.04
N PRO A 63 -15.22 6.45 -8.71
CA PRO A 63 -15.83 7.61 -8.08
C PRO A 63 -15.16 8.90 -8.53
N ASN A 64 -15.94 9.80 -9.12
CA ASN A 64 -15.46 11.11 -9.62
C ASN A 64 -14.26 11.01 -10.58
N GLY A 65 -14.16 9.92 -11.35
CA GLY A 65 -13.05 9.69 -12.28
C GLY A 65 -11.71 9.31 -11.63
N ALA A 66 -11.69 9.07 -10.31
CA ALA A 66 -10.53 8.50 -9.61
C ALA A 66 -10.42 6.98 -9.87
N TRP A 67 -9.40 6.35 -9.29
CA TRP A 67 -9.17 4.91 -9.43
C TRP A 67 -10.33 4.07 -8.89
N SER A 68 -10.59 2.97 -9.59
CA SER A 68 -11.50 1.91 -9.13
C SER A 68 -10.86 1.03 -8.05
N ILE A 69 -11.63 0.08 -7.51
CA ILE A 69 -11.10 -0.94 -6.60
C ILE A 69 -10.06 -1.81 -7.30
N LYS A 70 -10.30 -2.22 -8.55
CA LYS A 70 -9.31 -3.01 -9.32
C LYS A 70 -8.07 -2.21 -9.65
N GLU A 71 -8.17 -0.91 -9.91
CA GLU A 71 -6.98 -0.07 -10.14
C GLU A 71 -6.17 0.14 -8.87
N HIS A 72 -6.82 0.28 -7.70
CA HIS A 72 -6.11 0.26 -6.43
C HIS A 72 -5.38 -1.06 -6.18
N LEU A 73 -6.03 -2.20 -6.44
CA LEU A 73 -5.42 -3.52 -6.32
C LEU A 73 -4.26 -3.69 -7.31
N GLY A 74 -4.48 -3.36 -8.58
CA GLY A 74 -3.47 -3.41 -9.63
C GLY A 74 -2.27 -2.51 -9.34
N HIS A 75 -2.49 -1.33 -8.77
CA HIS A 75 -1.40 -0.45 -8.36
C HIS A 75 -0.48 -1.07 -7.30
N LEU A 76 -1.05 -1.83 -6.35
CA LEU A 76 -0.24 -2.57 -5.38
C LEU A 76 0.65 -3.60 -6.08
N ILE A 77 0.09 -4.34 -7.05
CA ILE A 77 0.83 -5.32 -7.87
C ILE A 77 1.94 -4.63 -8.68
N ASP A 78 1.64 -3.50 -9.32
CA ASP A 78 2.58 -2.76 -10.17
C ASP A 78 3.84 -2.30 -9.42
N LEU A 79 3.76 -2.14 -8.10
CA LEU A 79 4.87 -1.70 -7.25
C LEU A 79 5.71 -2.83 -6.65
N GLU A 80 5.22 -4.08 -6.63
CA GLU A 80 5.98 -5.23 -6.11
C GLU A 80 7.37 -5.39 -6.76
N PRO A 81 7.53 -5.27 -8.10
CA PRO A 81 8.86 -5.31 -8.72
C PRO A 81 9.81 -4.21 -8.24
N LEU A 82 9.28 -3.02 -7.91
CA LEU A 82 10.08 -1.94 -7.33
C LEU A 82 10.50 -2.28 -5.90
N HIS A 83 9.61 -2.88 -5.10
CA HIS A 83 9.92 -3.29 -3.73
C HIS A 83 11.01 -4.36 -3.71
N GLN A 84 10.89 -5.41 -4.53
CA GLN A 84 11.90 -6.46 -4.70
C GLN A 84 13.24 -5.88 -5.16
N LYS A 85 13.21 -4.99 -6.17
CA LYS A 85 14.42 -4.29 -6.62
C LYS A 85 15.10 -3.56 -5.47
N ARG A 86 14.35 -2.84 -4.64
CA ARG A 86 14.92 -2.10 -3.50
C ARG A 86 15.49 -3.03 -2.43
N LEU A 87 14.91 -4.22 -2.20
CA LEU A 87 15.52 -5.24 -1.34
C LEU A 87 16.88 -5.67 -1.86
N LYS A 88 16.98 -5.97 -3.16
CA LYS A 88 18.27 -6.29 -3.80
C LYS A 88 19.29 -5.16 -3.68
N GLU A 89 18.85 -3.91 -3.70
CA GLU A 89 19.74 -2.75 -3.57
C GLU A 89 20.40 -2.63 -2.19
N PHE A 90 19.78 -3.19 -1.13
CA PHE A 90 20.45 -3.35 0.16
C PHE A 90 21.55 -4.41 0.11
N VAL A 91 21.33 -5.51 -0.61
CA VAL A 91 22.34 -6.56 -0.84
C VAL A 91 23.54 -6.00 -1.62
N ASP A 92 23.26 -5.21 -2.66
CA ASP A 92 24.28 -4.53 -3.46
C ASP A 92 24.92 -3.33 -2.73
N LYS A 93 24.51 -3.06 -1.48
CA LYS A 93 24.97 -1.95 -0.64
C LYS A 93 24.89 -0.58 -1.33
N LYS A 94 23.84 -0.37 -2.14
CA LYS A 94 23.66 0.92 -2.81
C LYS A 94 23.47 2.03 -1.79
N GLU A 95 24.02 3.20 -2.09
CA GLU A 95 23.85 4.39 -1.26
C GLU A 95 22.41 4.90 -1.30
N CYS A 96 21.76 4.83 -2.47
CA CYS A 96 20.42 5.35 -2.71
C CYS A 96 19.55 4.30 -3.42
N LEU A 97 18.32 4.15 -2.95
CA LEU A 97 17.32 3.24 -3.52
C LEU A 97 16.74 3.80 -4.82
N THR A 98 16.22 2.91 -5.67
CA THR A 98 15.54 3.27 -6.92
C THR A 98 14.32 4.16 -6.64
N MET A 99 14.20 5.26 -7.40
CA MET A 99 13.05 6.18 -7.34
C MET A 99 11.79 5.50 -7.89
N ALA A 100 10.66 5.74 -7.21
CA ALA A 100 9.35 5.31 -7.69
C ALA A 100 8.91 6.21 -8.85
N ASP A 101 8.15 5.65 -9.79
CA ASP A 101 7.41 6.45 -10.75
C ASP A 101 6.28 7.20 -10.05
N MET A 102 6.41 8.52 -9.93
CA MET A 102 5.43 9.36 -9.24
C MET A 102 4.21 9.68 -10.11
N SER A 103 4.22 9.36 -11.40
CA SER A 103 3.04 9.48 -12.28
C SER A 103 2.23 8.20 -12.41
N ASN A 104 2.60 7.12 -11.70
CA ASN A 104 1.89 5.83 -11.72
C ASN A 104 1.65 5.28 -13.14
N THR A 105 2.62 5.47 -14.04
CA THR A 105 2.48 5.18 -15.48
C THR A 105 2.12 3.73 -15.76
N ALA A 106 2.61 2.79 -14.95
CA ALA A 106 2.25 1.37 -15.06
C ALA A 106 0.74 1.18 -14.84
N THR A 107 0.23 1.68 -13.72
CA THR A 107 -1.19 1.59 -13.35
C THR A 107 -2.10 2.26 -14.36
N GLU A 108 -1.74 3.46 -14.82
CA GLU A 108 -2.54 4.21 -15.81
C GLU A 108 -2.63 3.52 -17.18
N LYS A 109 -1.72 2.58 -17.49
CA LYS A 109 -1.64 1.88 -18.78
C LYS A 109 -2.04 0.41 -18.74
N ALA A 110 -2.19 -0.17 -17.55
CA ALA A 110 -2.35 -1.62 -17.37
C ALA A 110 -3.78 -2.12 -17.64
N ASP A 111 -4.78 -1.23 -17.71
CA ASP A 111 -6.20 -1.57 -17.86
C ASP A 111 -6.66 -2.67 -16.87
N HIS A 112 -6.28 -2.51 -15.59
CA HIS A 112 -6.61 -3.44 -14.50
C HIS A 112 -8.11 -3.75 -14.36
N ASN A 113 -8.98 -2.88 -14.88
CA ASN A 113 -10.43 -3.10 -14.85
C ASN A 113 -10.88 -4.27 -15.75
N SER A 114 -10.13 -4.58 -16.80
CA SER A 114 -10.38 -5.68 -17.73
C SER A 114 -10.05 -7.06 -17.14
N GLU A 115 -9.16 -7.11 -16.15
CA GLU A 115 -8.71 -8.35 -15.51
C GLU A 115 -9.74 -8.92 -14.53
N SER A 116 -9.71 -10.24 -14.32
CA SER A 116 -10.58 -10.87 -13.32
C SER A 116 -10.12 -10.54 -11.90
N LEU A 117 -11.05 -10.44 -10.94
CA LEU A 117 -10.69 -10.21 -9.54
C LEU A 117 -9.80 -11.34 -9.00
N ASP A 118 -10.09 -12.59 -9.37
CA ASP A 118 -9.33 -13.75 -8.90
C ASP A 118 -7.88 -13.72 -9.41
N ASN A 119 -7.66 -13.29 -10.66
CA ASN A 119 -6.30 -13.10 -11.19
C ASN A 119 -5.56 -12.03 -10.40
N LEU A 120 -6.15 -10.83 -10.24
CA LEU A 120 -5.49 -9.74 -9.52
C LEU A 120 -5.16 -10.12 -8.07
N LEU A 121 -6.06 -10.81 -7.37
CA LEU A 121 -5.80 -11.28 -6.01
C LEU A 121 -4.70 -12.35 -5.97
N SER A 122 -4.68 -13.27 -6.95
CA SER A 122 -3.64 -14.30 -7.08
C SER A 122 -2.28 -13.67 -7.37
N ASP A 123 -2.20 -12.74 -8.31
CA ASP A 123 -0.97 -12.06 -8.71
C ASP A 123 -0.41 -11.22 -7.57
N PHE A 124 -1.26 -10.47 -6.87
CA PHE A 124 -0.85 -9.74 -5.66
C PHE A 124 -0.30 -10.70 -4.58
N ASN A 125 -1.02 -11.78 -4.28
CA ASN A 125 -0.59 -12.72 -3.26
C ASN A 125 0.73 -13.42 -3.64
N GLY A 126 0.90 -13.79 -4.92
CA GLY A 126 2.14 -14.40 -5.41
C GLY A 126 3.33 -13.45 -5.27
N SER A 127 3.23 -12.26 -5.86
CA SER A 127 4.28 -11.24 -5.83
C SER A 127 4.64 -10.80 -4.40
N ARG A 128 3.64 -10.65 -3.52
CA ARG A 128 3.88 -10.34 -2.11
C ARG A 128 4.64 -11.44 -1.38
N ASN A 129 4.32 -12.71 -1.64
CA ASN A 129 5.03 -13.84 -1.05
C ASN A 129 6.48 -13.91 -1.54
N ASP A 130 6.73 -13.55 -2.80
CA ASP A 130 8.09 -13.45 -3.34
C ASP A 130 8.89 -12.35 -2.62
N LEU A 131 8.31 -11.15 -2.43
CA LEU A 131 8.93 -10.06 -1.66
C LEU A 131 9.31 -10.50 -0.24
N ILE A 132 8.39 -11.17 0.47
CA ILE A 132 8.62 -11.64 1.84
C ILE A 132 9.70 -12.73 1.87
N THR A 133 9.69 -13.63 0.90
CA THR A 133 10.70 -14.69 0.76
C THR A 133 12.08 -14.10 0.50
N GLU A 134 12.17 -13.10 -0.39
CA GLU A 134 13.42 -12.37 -0.64
C GLU A 134 13.94 -11.69 0.61
N TYR A 135 13.07 -11.04 1.39
CA TYR A 135 13.46 -10.43 2.66
C TYR A 135 14.03 -11.46 3.65
N HIS A 136 13.39 -12.62 3.79
CA HIS A 136 13.88 -13.68 4.68
C HIS A 136 15.22 -14.27 4.26
N ASN A 137 15.59 -14.15 2.98
CA ASN A 137 16.86 -14.63 2.44
C ASN A 137 17.99 -13.59 2.54
N LEU A 138 17.72 -12.38 3.06
CA LEU A 138 18.76 -11.38 3.26
C LEU A 138 19.76 -11.83 4.32
N SER A 139 21.04 -11.54 4.08
CA SER A 139 22.08 -11.72 5.09
C SER A 139 21.91 -10.72 6.23
N GLU A 140 22.43 -11.03 7.41
CA GLU A 140 22.48 -10.09 8.53
C GLU A 140 23.13 -8.75 8.13
N GLU A 141 24.21 -8.80 7.35
CA GLU A 141 24.86 -7.60 6.82
C GLU A 141 23.90 -6.75 5.97
N SER A 142 23.09 -7.39 5.11
CA SER A 142 22.12 -6.68 4.28
C SER A 142 20.97 -6.12 5.12
N LEU A 143 20.50 -6.86 6.13
CA LEU A 143 19.47 -6.42 7.08
C LEU A 143 19.90 -5.22 7.91
N LEU A 144 21.20 -5.10 8.18
CA LEU A 144 21.79 -4.00 8.93
C LEU A 144 22.29 -2.84 8.06
N HIS A 145 22.44 -3.05 6.75
CA HIS A 145 22.79 -1.98 5.80
C HIS A 145 21.64 -0.99 5.64
N ASP A 146 21.97 0.29 5.52
CA ASP A 146 20.99 1.35 5.27
C ASP A 146 21.25 2.06 3.94
N SER A 147 20.17 2.51 3.31
CA SER A 147 20.21 3.22 2.03
C SER A 147 19.27 4.42 2.09
N ILE A 148 19.58 5.46 1.31
CA ILE A 148 18.77 6.67 1.22
C ILE A 148 17.51 6.36 0.40
N HIS A 149 16.34 6.64 0.96
CA HIS A 149 15.10 6.64 0.19
C HIS A 149 14.99 7.93 -0.64
N PRO A 150 14.83 7.85 -1.97
CA PRO A 150 15.02 8.98 -2.88
C PRO A 150 13.99 10.10 -2.72
N ARG A 151 12.73 9.78 -2.34
CA ARG A 151 11.68 10.78 -2.06
C ARG A 151 11.78 11.36 -0.64
N LEU A 152 11.78 10.49 0.37
CA LEU A 152 11.79 10.86 1.78
C LEU A 152 13.09 11.53 2.23
N LYS A 153 14.21 11.31 1.52
CA LYS A 153 15.54 11.83 1.87
C LYS A 153 16.03 11.42 3.26
N VAL A 154 15.61 10.23 3.70
CA VAL A 154 16.01 9.60 4.95
C VAL A 154 16.75 8.29 4.65
N ARG A 155 17.66 7.89 5.53
CA ARG A 155 18.22 6.54 5.51
C ARG A 155 17.22 5.58 6.13
N MET A 156 17.13 4.39 5.56
CA MET A 156 16.23 3.34 6.02
C MET A 156 16.91 1.99 5.84
N LYS A 157 16.60 1.04 6.72
CA LYS A 157 17.02 -0.37 6.60
C LYS A 157 15.93 -1.17 5.86
N PRO A 158 16.17 -2.45 5.51
CA PRO A 158 15.13 -3.31 4.95
C PRO A 158 13.82 -3.35 5.76
N VAL A 159 13.90 -3.39 7.11
CA VAL A 159 12.70 -3.41 7.97
C VAL A 159 11.84 -2.15 7.81
N ASP A 160 12.48 -0.99 7.63
CA ASP A 160 11.82 0.28 7.39
C ASP A 160 11.18 0.33 6.00
N LEU A 161 11.81 -0.29 4.99
CA LEU A 161 11.22 -0.45 3.67
C LEU A 161 9.94 -1.30 3.75
N LEU A 162 9.97 -2.44 4.44
CA LEU A 162 8.77 -3.27 4.63
C LEU A 162 7.66 -2.49 5.35
N PHE A 163 8.01 -1.71 6.36
CA PHE A 163 7.03 -0.88 7.08
C PHE A 163 6.44 0.17 6.16
N PHE A 164 7.26 0.84 5.35
CA PHE A 164 6.80 1.80 4.35
C PHE A 164 5.83 1.17 3.32
N VAL A 165 6.09 -0.08 2.89
CA VAL A 165 5.18 -0.84 2.03
C VAL A 165 3.87 -1.16 2.77
N ALA A 166 3.91 -1.57 4.04
CA ALA A 166 2.71 -1.86 4.81
C ALA A 166 1.81 -0.62 5.01
N GLU A 167 2.41 0.55 5.25
CA GLU A 167 1.66 1.82 5.30
C GLU A 167 1.05 2.19 3.93
N HIS A 168 1.73 1.83 2.84
CA HIS A 168 1.23 2.03 1.48
C HIS A 168 0.03 1.14 1.17
N ASP A 169 0.11 -0.14 1.55
CA ASP A 169 -1.02 -1.07 1.44
C ASP A 169 -2.24 -0.55 2.20
N ASP A 170 -2.04 -0.09 3.44
CA ASP A 170 -3.11 0.49 4.27
C ASP A 170 -3.72 1.74 3.64
N HIS A 171 -2.90 2.55 2.97
CA HIS A 171 -3.39 3.66 2.19
C HIS A 171 -4.33 3.17 1.07
N HIS A 172 -3.98 2.15 0.31
CA HIS A 172 -4.87 1.67 -0.75
C HIS A 172 -6.11 0.93 -0.23
N LEU A 173 -5.97 0.15 0.83
CA LEU A 173 -7.08 -0.51 1.51
C LEU A 173 -8.10 0.50 2.05
N ALA A 174 -7.65 1.60 2.65
CA ALA A 174 -8.54 2.67 3.08
C ALA A 174 -9.27 3.33 1.90
N GLY A 175 -8.60 3.51 0.77
CA GLY A 175 -9.22 4.01 -0.47
C GLY A 175 -10.33 3.08 -0.96
N ILE A 176 -10.03 1.78 -1.08
CA ILE A 176 -11.02 0.75 -1.45
C ILE A 176 -12.25 0.81 -0.53
N GLN A 177 -12.05 0.94 0.77
CA GLN A 177 -13.18 1.06 1.71
C GLN A 177 -13.98 2.36 1.53
N GLU A 178 -13.35 3.47 1.14
CA GLU A 178 -14.05 4.72 0.80
C GLU A 178 -15.00 4.50 -0.38
N ILE A 179 -14.54 3.80 -1.43
CA ILE A 179 -15.36 3.42 -2.59
C ILE A 179 -16.52 2.52 -2.17
N ILE A 180 -16.26 1.48 -1.37
CA ILE A 180 -17.31 0.55 -0.90
C ILE A 180 -18.35 1.28 -0.06
N ARG A 181 -17.96 2.25 0.76
CA ARG A 181 -18.90 3.06 1.53
C ARG A 181 -19.75 3.96 0.62
N GLU A 182 -19.20 4.45 -0.47
CA GLU A 182 -19.93 5.25 -1.46
C GLU A 182 -20.96 4.42 -2.23
N LEU A 183 -20.59 3.21 -2.65
CA LEU A 183 -21.50 2.27 -3.33
C LEU A 183 -22.71 1.84 -2.49
N LYS A 184 -22.61 1.93 -1.15
CA LYS A 184 -23.67 1.57 -0.20
C LYS A 184 -24.58 2.74 0.18
N LYS A 185 -24.30 3.96 -0.28
CA LYS A 185 -25.16 5.13 -0.08
C LYS A 185 -26.31 5.11 -1.09
#